data_AF-A0A0F3GYT6-F1
#
_entry.id   AF-A0A0F3GYT6-F1
#
_cell.length_a   1.000
_cell.length_b   1.000
_cell.length_c   1.000
_cell.angle_alpha   90.00
_cell.angle_beta   90.00
_cell.angle_gamma   90.00
#
_symmetry.space_group_name_H-M   'P 1'
#
loop_
_entity.id
_entity.type
_entity.pdbx_description
1 polymer ?
#
loop_
_entity_poly.entity_id
_entity_poly.type
_entity_poly.pdbx_seq_one_letter_code
_entity_poly.pdbx_strand_id
1 'polypeptide(L)'
;MLKRAILALMLATLFLPAEAMSGTISLPQTGQTTSYAAGDDGALKIGVAWPNPRFTANANQTVTDNLTGLIWAKDAGTPTVGSCTGGTKPWQAALDYVACLNTANYLGYNDWRLPNINELESLVHDGLTDIVAWPNSQGFANVQYWGYWSSTTYASATSNAWLVGVCGSYVNYGPKSISLCYVVPVRSGQSGSVGISAIWSTGQTTTYATGDDGALKKGVAWPNPRFTDNSNNTVTDNLTGLVWAKDAGTPTVGSIVSFFMCTGGTKTWQAALNYVACLNAYNYLGYRDWRLPNRKELSSLVDRGRYTSSIPSGHPFSNLQSSDYWSSTTYASVTSNAWLIDMSDGYVYSDDDKTSSHYVWPVRGGQYGASTIPMQISYWDEYNNFVKDNVGNMSETSEGLRYNGYGYRSNAMLLSKSTFNFIGSETYINMEGAW
;
A
#
# COMPACT_ATOMS: atom_id res chain seq x y z
N MET A 1 -73.59 1.03 25.14
CA MET A 1 -72.52 0.03 25.33
C MET A 1 -71.65 0.02 24.08
N LEU A 2 -70.43 0.55 24.13
CA LEU A 2 -69.37 0.20 23.18
C LEU A 2 -68.02 0.61 23.82
N LYS A 3 -67.29 -0.37 24.37
CA LYS A 3 -65.93 -0.18 24.89
C LYS A 3 -64.99 -0.08 23.69
N ARG A 4 -64.28 1.05 23.53
CA ARG A 4 -63.16 1.16 22.57
C ARG A 4 -61.91 0.59 23.24
N ALA A 5 -61.47 -0.57 22.77
CA ALA A 5 -60.18 -1.15 23.12
C ALA A 5 -59.07 -0.39 22.39
N ILE A 6 -58.11 0.15 23.14
CA ILE A 6 -56.88 0.72 22.59
C ILE A 6 -55.91 -0.44 22.41
N LEU A 7 -55.66 -0.81 21.15
CA LEU A 7 -54.65 -1.78 20.76
C LEU A 7 -53.27 -1.09 20.83
N ALA A 8 -52.50 -1.36 21.88
CA ALA A 8 -51.12 -0.91 21.97
C ALA A 8 -50.25 -1.79 21.05
N LEU A 9 -49.82 -1.23 19.92
CA LEU A 9 -48.88 -1.85 19.00
C LEU A 9 -47.48 -1.80 19.66
N MET A 10 -47.02 -2.88 20.29
CA MET A 10 -45.63 -3.00 20.71
C MET A 10 -44.74 -3.12 19.48
N LEU A 11 -44.07 -2.03 19.10
CA LEU A 11 -43.01 -2.04 18.11
C LEU A 11 -41.77 -2.66 18.76
N ALA A 12 -41.54 -3.96 18.53
CA ALA A 12 -40.28 -4.60 18.86
C ALA A 12 -39.23 -4.10 17.84
N THR A 13 -38.43 -3.10 18.24
CA THR A 13 -37.24 -2.72 17.48
C THR A 13 -36.21 -3.84 17.60
N LEU A 14 -36.12 -4.68 16.57
CA LEU A 14 -34.95 -5.53 16.35
C LEU A 14 -33.74 -4.61 16.17
N PHE A 15 -32.91 -4.50 17.21
CA PHE A 15 -31.53 -4.08 17.04
C PHE A 15 -30.79 -5.21 16.34
N LEU A 16 -30.73 -5.16 15.01
CA LEU A 16 -29.65 -5.84 14.30
C LEU A 16 -28.36 -5.10 14.68
N PRO A 17 -27.28 -5.79 15.07
CA PRO A 17 -25.99 -5.14 15.17
C PRO A 17 -25.69 -4.55 13.78
N ALA A 18 -25.51 -3.24 13.72
CA ALA A 18 -24.88 -2.62 12.56
C ALA A 18 -23.47 -3.20 12.51
N GLU A 19 -23.28 -4.24 11.69
CA GLU A 19 -21.95 -4.62 11.22
C GLU A 19 -21.43 -3.38 10.50
N ALA A 20 -20.56 -2.63 11.18
CA ALA A 20 -19.81 -1.57 10.55
C ALA A 20 -19.08 -2.23 9.38
N MET A 21 -19.46 -1.88 8.15
CA MET A 21 -18.66 -2.15 6.97
C MET A 21 -17.32 -1.47 7.24
N SER A 22 -16.35 -2.25 7.75
CA SER A 22 -15.00 -1.77 8.03
C SER A 22 -14.45 -1.24 6.71
N GLY A 23 -14.22 0.07 6.68
CA GLY A 23 -13.99 0.80 5.44
C GLY A 23 -12.73 0.35 4.74
N THR A 24 -12.81 0.22 3.42
CA THR A 24 -11.63 0.14 2.56
C THR A 24 -10.82 1.42 2.70
N ILE A 25 -9.55 1.33 3.10
CA ILE A 25 -8.61 2.45 3.07
C ILE A 25 -8.03 2.61 1.67
N SER A 26 -7.63 3.83 1.36
CA SER A 26 -6.89 4.13 0.14
C SER A 26 -5.43 4.37 0.52
N LEU A 27 -4.52 3.58 -0.03
CA LEU A 27 -3.09 3.71 0.24
C LEU A 27 -2.51 4.93 -0.49
N PRO A 28 -1.54 5.64 0.10
CA PRO A 28 -0.95 6.80 -0.55
C PRO A 28 0.05 6.38 -1.62
N GLN A 29 0.28 7.25 -2.60
CA GLN A 29 1.50 7.18 -3.40
C GLN A 29 2.74 7.22 -2.50
N THR A 30 3.85 6.67 -2.97
CA THR A 30 5.15 6.71 -2.27
C THR A 30 5.87 8.06 -2.35
N GLY A 31 5.38 8.95 -3.22
CA GLY A 31 6.07 10.17 -3.63
C GLY A 31 7.09 9.95 -4.76
N GLN A 32 7.34 8.72 -5.21
CA GLN A 32 8.21 8.47 -6.34
C GLN A 32 7.58 8.99 -7.65
N THR A 33 8.27 9.91 -8.32
CA THR A 33 7.79 10.49 -9.60
C THR A 33 8.74 10.25 -10.77
N THR A 34 10.02 9.99 -10.48
CA THR A 34 11.02 9.55 -11.46
C THR A 34 10.80 8.07 -11.77
N SER A 35 10.58 7.76 -13.04
CA SER A 35 10.58 6.38 -13.52
C SER A 35 11.99 5.95 -13.91
N TYR A 36 12.39 4.77 -13.43
CA TYR A 36 13.66 4.10 -13.71
C TYR A 36 13.47 2.89 -14.63
N ALA A 37 12.25 2.34 -14.72
CA ALA A 37 11.87 1.31 -15.67
C ALA A 37 10.37 1.34 -15.95
N ALA A 38 9.94 0.82 -17.10
CA ALA A 38 8.52 0.68 -17.40
C ALA A 38 7.83 -0.26 -16.39
N GLY A 39 6.70 0.19 -15.84
CA GLY A 39 5.93 -0.55 -14.83
C GLY A 39 6.43 -0.40 -13.40
N ASP A 40 7.42 0.47 -13.16
CA ASP A 40 7.87 0.81 -11.82
C ASP A 40 6.96 1.83 -11.13
N ASP A 41 7.23 2.09 -9.84
CA ASP A 41 6.39 2.96 -9.02
C ASP A 41 6.37 4.42 -9.53
N GLY A 42 7.51 4.92 -10.02
CA GLY A 42 7.59 6.24 -10.64
C GLY A 42 6.83 6.36 -11.97
N ALA A 43 6.74 5.27 -12.74
CA ALA A 43 5.93 5.21 -13.96
C ALA A 43 4.43 5.17 -13.65
N LEU A 44 4.03 4.32 -12.70
CA LEU A 44 2.63 4.02 -12.44
C LEU A 44 1.97 4.98 -11.45
N LYS A 45 2.72 5.50 -10.47
CA LYS A 45 2.27 6.44 -9.42
C LYS A 45 0.96 5.98 -8.78
N ILE A 46 0.90 4.70 -8.40
CA ILE A 46 -0.31 4.09 -7.83
C ILE A 46 -0.56 4.60 -6.41
N GLY A 47 -1.83 4.88 -6.10
CA GLY A 47 -2.27 5.32 -4.77
C GLY A 47 -2.87 6.72 -4.78
N VAL A 48 -3.30 7.16 -3.60
CA VAL A 48 -3.81 8.52 -3.38
C VAL A 48 -2.68 9.51 -3.62
N ALA A 49 -2.90 10.39 -4.60
CA ALA A 49 -1.99 11.48 -4.89
C ALA A 49 -1.84 12.39 -3.69
N TRP A 50 -0.62 12.84 -3.41
CA TRP A 50 -0.38 13.72 -2.28
C TRP A 50 -1.01 15.10 -2.53
N PRO A 51 -1.71 15.68 -1.53
CA PRO A 51 -2.21 17.03 -1.65
C PRO A 51 -1.05 18.03 -1.75
N ASN A 52 -1.32 19.18 -2.37
CA ASN A 52 -0.39 20.31 -2.41
C ASN A 52 -1.05 21.55 -1.78
N PRO A 53 -0.61 21.99 -0.59
CA PRO A 53 0.50 21.46 0.18
C PRO A 53 0.17 20.11 0.85
N ARG A 54 1.18 19.25 1.05
CA ARG A 54 0.99 18.01 1.82
C ARG A 54 0.84 18.32 3.31
N PHE A 55 1.65 19.24 3.81
CA PHE A 55 1.67 19.62 5.22
C PHE A 55 1.29 21.09 5.38
N THR A 56 0.47 21.37 6.40
CA THR A 56 0.06 22.74 6.77
C THR A 56 0.64 23.05 8.15
N ALA A 57 1.59 23.98 8.22
CA ALA A 57 2.09 24.49 9.49
C ALA A 57 1.05 25.41 10.16
N ASN A 58 0.70 25.12 11.41
CA ASN A 58 -0.29 25.84 12.18
C ASN A 58 0.37 26.88 13.12
N ALA A 59 -0.38 27.91 13.51
CA ALA A 59 0.11 28.98 14.38
C ALA A 59 0.56 28.47 15.78
N ASN A 60 -0.07 27.40 16.28
CA ASN A 60 0.25 26.77 17.55
C ASN A 60 1.47 25.83 17.50
N GLN A 61 2.34 25.94 16.49
CA GLN A 61 3.53 25.10 16.30
C GLN A 61 3.21 23.60 16.12
N THR A 62 2.04 23.29 15.56
CA THR A 62 1.74 21.94 15.05
C THR A 62 1.78 21.92 13.53
N VAL A 63 1.83 20.73 12.94
CA VAL A 63 1.77 20.50 11.49
C VAL A 63 0.64 19.54 11.19
N THR A 64 -0.33 19.97 10.39
CA THR A 64 -1.40 19.10 9.87
C THR A 64 -0.90 18.38 8.62
N ASP A 65 -0.93 17.06 8.61
CA ASP A 65 -0.75 16.26 7.39
C ASP A 65 -2.09 16.17 6.64
N ASN A 66 -2.21 16.91 5.53
CA ASN A 66 -3.44 16.98 4.74
C ASN A 66 -3.75 15.65 4.02
N LEU A 67 -2.78 14.73 3.91
CA LEU A 67 -2.98 13.41 3.32
C LEU A 67 -3.64 12.44 4.30
N THR A 68 -3.15 12.41 5.55
CA THR A 68 -3.57 11.44 6.56
C THR A 68 -4.59 12.01 7.56
N GLY A 69 -4.69 13.33 7.65
CA GLY A 69 -5.45 14.03 8.68
C GLY A 69 -4.79 14.00 10.06
N LEU A 70 -3.57 13.48 10.20
CA LEU A 70 -2.82 13.48 11.46
C LEU A 70 -2.25 14.87 11.77
N ILE A 71 -2.08 15.18 13.04
CA ILE A 71 -1.42 16.41 13.49
C ILE A 71 -0.16 16.03 14.25
N TRP A 72 0.95 16.64 13.87
CA TRP A 72 2.28 16.39 14.42
C TRP A 72 2.78 17.62 15.18
N ALA A 73 3.63 17.42 16.19
CA ALA A 73 4.42 18.54 16.69
C ALA A 73 5.39 19.02 15.60
N LYS A 74 5.53 20.34 15.44
CA LYS A 74 6.39 20.93 14.42
C LYS A 74 7.86 20.63 14.64
N ASP A 75 8.31 20.73 15.89
CA ASP A 75 9.71 20.47 16.26
C ASP A 75 9.93 18.97 16.43
N ALA A 76 10.60 18.37 15.45
CA ALA A 76 10.94 16.95 15.42
C ALA A 76 12.31 16.66 16.08
N GLY A 77 12.91 17.63 16.77
CA GLY A 77 14.18 17.49 17.50
C GLY A 77 14.02 17.02 18.95
N THR A 78 12.82 16.60 19.37
CA THR A 78 12.47 16.28 20.76
C THR A 78 12.80 17.46 21.72
N PRO A 79 12.11 18.61 21.63
CA PRO A 79 12.45 19.79 22.40
C PRO A 79 12.26 19.59 23.91
N THR A 80 12.99 20.37 24.73
CA THR A 80 12.70 20.43 26.17
C THR A 80 11.48 21.33 26.41
N VAL A 81 10.48 20.82 27.14
CA VAL A 81 9.21 21.51 27.41
C VAL A 81 8.94 21.50 28.91
N GLY A 82 9.19 22.62 29.59
CA GLY A 82 9.07 22.67 31.05
C GLY A 82 9.96 21.62 31.71
N SER A 83 9.37 20.69 32.46
CA SER A 83 10.07 19.56 33.09
C SER A 83 10.28 18.36 32.16
N CYS A 84 9.74 18.37 30.95
CA CYS A 84 9.88 17.30 29.97
C CYS A 84 11.22 17.43 29.26
N THR A 85 12.24 16.70 29.75
CA THR A 85 13.59 16.72 29.19
C THR A 85 13.62 16.16 27.76
N GLY A 86 14.10 16.99 26.84
CA GLY A 86 14.23 16.68 25.41
C GLY A 86 15.46 15.83 25.06
N GLY A 87 15.80 15.81 23.77
CA GLY A 87 16.93 15.06 23.20
C GLY A 87 16.61 13.59 22.86
N THR A 88 17.64 12.85 22.45
CA THR A 88 17.50 11.41 22.16
C THR A 88 17.29 10.61 23.44
N LYS A 89 16.59 9.48 23.33
CA LYS A 89 16.17 8.72 24.52
C LYS A 89 15.89 7.23 24.25
N PRO A 90 16.06 6.37 25.28
CA PRO A 90 15.55 5.01 25.27
C PRO A 90 14.05 4.98 25.03
N TRP A 91 13.55 3.84 24.54
CA TRP A 91 12.16 3.69 24.13
C TRP A 91 11.15 3.94 25.26
N GLN A 92 11.41 3.43 26.47
CA GLN A 92 10.52 3.70 27.61
C GLN A 92 10.48 5.20 27.96
N ALA A 93 11.64 5.85 27.96
CA ALA A 93 11.74 7.28 28.21
C ALA A 93 11.09 8.14 27.10
N ALA A 94 10.86 7.59 25.91
CA ALA A 94 10.07 8.21 24.84
C ALA A 94 8.58 8.20 25.16
N LEU A 95 8.04 7.08 25.63
CA LEU A 95 6.66 7.01 26.13
C LEU A 95 6.44 7.95 27.32
N ASP A 96 7.37 7.94 28.28
CA ASP A 96 7.31 8.80 29.46
C ASP A 96 7.39 10.30 29.08
N TYR A 97 8.21 10.63 28.07
CA TYR A 97 8.31 11.98 27.54
C TYR A 97 6.97 12.45 26.95
N VAL A 98 6.28 11.61 26.16
CA VAL A 98 4.96 11.95 25.63
C VAL A 98 3.91 12.10 26.75
N ALA A 99 3.94 11.25 27.77
CA ALA A 99 3.07 11.40 28.94
C ALA A 99 3.33 12.73 29.68
N CYS A 100 4.60 13.15 29.77
CA CYS A 100 4.98 14.45 30.31
C CYS A 100 4.44 15.60 29.45
N LEU A 101 4.55 15.52 28.11
CA LEU A 101 3.99 16.53 27.20
C LEU A 101 2.49 16.71 27.40
N ASN A 102 1.75 15.62 27.60
CA ASN A 102 0.32 15.65 27.88
C ASN A 102 0.00 16.33 29.21
N THR A 103 0.81 16.10 30.24
CA THR A 103 0.67 16.76 31.55
C THR A 103 0.97 18.26 31.44
N ALA A 104 1.92 18.64 30.59
CA ALA A 104 2.30 20.03 30.33
C ALA A 104 1.33 20.78 29.38
N ASN A 105 0.28 20.12 28.88
CA ASN A 105 -0.62 20.65 27.84
C ASN A 105 0.16 21.22 26.63
N TYR A 106 1.18 20.48 26.18
CA TYR A 106 2.12 20.92 25.15
C TYR A 106 1.39 21.35 23.87
N LEU A 107 1.69 22.57 23.42
CA LEU A 107 1.05 23.23 22.25
C LEU A 107 -0.48 23.36 22.37
N GLY A 108 -1.00 23.37 23.60
CA GLY A 108 -2.42 23.47 23.89
C GLY A 108 -3.18 22.13 23.83
N TYR A 109 -2.47 21.00 23.77
CA TYR A 109 -3.06 19.67 23.70
C TYR A 109 -2.49 18.70 24.75
N ASN A 110 -3.30 17.70 25.09
CA ASN A 110 -3.00 16.68 26.09
C ASN A 110 -3.32 15.25 25.63
N ASP A 111 -3.49 15.05 24.32
CA ASP A 111 -3.80 13.79 23.65
C ASP A 111 -2.68 13.35 22.68
N TRP A 112 -1.45 13.81 22.94
CA TRP A 112 -0.26 13.36 22.22
C TRP A 112 0.00 11.88 22.48
N ARG A 113 0.48 11.18 21.45
CA ARG A 113 1.01 9.81 21.54
C ARG A 113 2.33 9.71 20.79
N LEU A 114 3.12 8.70 21.16
CA LEU A 114 4.17 8.21 20.28
C LEU A 114 3.49 7.52 19.07
N PRO A 115 3.82 7.89 17.82
CA PRO A 115 3.19 7.32 16.64
C PRO A 115 3.45 5.81 16.58
N ASN A 116 2.50 5.02 16.11
CA ASN A 116 2.82 3.65 15.72
C ASN A 116 3.67 3.64 14.44
N ILE A 117 4.22 2.48 14.07
CA ILE A 117 5.19 2.43 12.97
C ILE A 117 4.58 2.84 11.62
N ASN A 118 3.30 2.53 11.37
CA ASN A 118 2.62 2.92 10.14
C ASN A 118 2.36 4.43 10.09
N GLU A 119 2.00 5.04 11.21
CA GLU A 119 1.84 6.50 11.33
C GLU A 119 3.17 7.20 11.09
N LEU A 120 4.25 6.72 11.69
CA LEU A 120 5.58 7.31 11.52
C LEU A 120 6.11 7.14 10.09
N GLU A 121 5.95 5.95 9.50
CA GLU A 121 6.35 5.68 8.11
C GLU A 121 5.54 6.51 7.10
N SER A 122 4.35 6.99 7.46
CA SER A 122 3.56 7.85 6.57
C SER A 122 4.30 9.15 6.22
N LEU A 123 5.21 9.63 7.07
CA LEU A 123 6.00 10.84 6.81
C LEU A 123 7.11 10.64 5.77
N VAL A 124 7.43 9.40 5.39
CA VAL A 124 8.49 9.08 4.42
C VAL A 124 8.13 9.54 3.01
N HIS A 125 9.13 10.00 2.25
CA HIS A 125 9.05 10.31 0.82
C HIS A 125 10.09 9.48 0.05
N ASP A 126 9.65 8.41 -0.62
CA ASP A 126 10.55 7.45 -1.28
C ASP A 126 11.20 7.99 -2.57
N GLY A 127 10.63 9.06 -3.14
CA GLY A 127 11.16 9.75 -4.33
C GLY A 127 12.30 10.75 -4.10
N LEU A 128 12.74 10.99 -2.85
CA LEU A 128 13.76 12.01 -2.54
C LEU A 128 15.01 11.40 -1.92
N THR A 129 16.15 12.03 -2.19
CA THR A 129 17.45 11.64 -1.64
C THR A 129 17.72 12.27 -0.27
N ASP A 130 17.18 13.46 -0.01
CA ASP A 130 17.29 14.16 1.28
C ASP A 130 15.94 14.19 2.00
N ILE A 131 15.81 13.28 2.94
CA ILE A 131 14.56 13.09 3.68
C ILE A 131 14.47 13.95 4.95
N VAL A 132 15.49 14.78 5.24
CA VAL A 132 15.46 15.79 6.30
C VAL A 132 15.12 17.16 5.74
N ALA A 133 15.73 17.54 4.62
CA ALA A 133 15.47 18.84 3.98
C ALA A 133 14.00 18.99 3.56
N TRP A 134 13.40 17.93 3.00
CA TRP A 134 12.04 18.01 2.51
C TRP A 134 11.01 18.27 3.61
N PRO A 135 10.88 17.47 4.69
CA PRO A 135 9.91 17.77 5.74
C PRO A 135 10.13 19.15 6.39
N ASN A 136 11.40 19.56 6.59
CA ASN A 136 11.72 20.91 7.09
C ASN A 136 11.23 22.01 6.13
N SER A 137 11.34 21.80 4.81
CA SER A 137 10.79 22.72 3.81
C SER A 137 9.25 22.75 3.77
N GLN A 138 8.60 21.70 4.27
CA GLN A 138 7.15 21.55 4.29
C GLN A 138 6.51 21.95 5.64
N GLY A 139 7.28 22.59 6.53
CA GLY A 139 6.74 23.19 7.75
C GLY A 139 7.11 22.48 9.05
N PHE A 140 7.77 21.32 9.01
CA PHE A 140 8.47 20.78 10.18
C PHE A 140 9.72 21.62 10.52
N ALA A 141 10.26 21.42 11.70
CA ALA A 141 11.52 22.01 12.14
C ALA A 141 12.37 20.95 12.87
N ASN A 142 13.70 21.13 12.83
CA ASN A 142 14.66 20.29 13.52
C ASN A 142 14.51 18.78 13.25
N VAL A 143 14.06 18.40 12.06
CA VAL A 143 14.07 16.99 11.64
C VAL A 143 15.51 16.48 11.62
N GLN A 144 15.73 15.29 12.15
CA GLN A 144 17.05 14.72 12.42
C GLN A 144 17.31 13.51 11.51
N TYR A 145 18.59 13.31 11.14
CA TYR A 145 19.01 12.15 10.33
C TYR A 145 18.99 10.81 11.08
N TRP A 146 18.94 10.83 12.41
CA TRP A 146 18.91 9.62 13.23
C TRP A 146 17.51 8.98 13.26
N GLY A 147 17.36 7.86 13.97
CA GLY A 147 16.09 7.14 14.03
C GLY A 147 15.03 7.85 14.87
N TYR A 148 13.76 7.65 14.50
CA TYR A 148 12.61 8.05 15.31
C TYR A 148 11.94 6.82 15.89
N TRP A 149 11.67 6.80 17.18
CA TRP A 149 10.95 5.69 17.80
C TRP A 149 9.49 5.68 17.35
N SER A 150 8.99 4.48 17.06
CA SER A 150 7.54 4.22 17.06
C SER A 150 7.11 3.60 18.40
N SER A 151 5.81 3.59 18.66
CA SER A 151 5.19 2.90 19.78
C SER A 151 5.03 1.39 19.56
N THR A 152 5.39 0.86 18.38
CA THR A 152 5.22 -0.54 18.02
C THR A 152 6.41 -1.38 18.49
N THR A 153 6.16 -2.36 19.37
CA THR A 153 7.19 -3.32 19.81
C THR A 153 7.53 -4.31 18.70
N TYR A 154 8.79 -4.77 18.62
CA TYR A 154 9.16 -5.83 17.68
C TYR A 154 8.73 -7.20 18.21
N ALA A 155 7.85 -7.88 17.50
CA ALA A 155 7.19 -9.10 18.00
C ALA A 155 8.16 -10.28 18.20
N SER A 156 9.20 -10.40 17.35
CA SER A 156 10.18 -11.51 17.46
C SER A 156 11.16 -11.33 18.63
N ALA A 157 11.42 -10.09 19.06
CA ALA A 157 12.26 -9.80 20.21
C ALA A 157 11.75 -8.54 20.93
N THR A 158 10.99 -8.75 22.00
CA THR A 158 10.23 -7.68 22.71
C THR A 158 11.12 -6.67 23.46
N SER A 159 12.41 -6.99 23.60
CA SER A 159 13.47 -6.06 24.02
C SER A 159 13.76 -4.99 22.96
N ASN A 160 13.25 -5.14 21.75
CA ASN A 160 13.40 -4.20 20.64
C ASN A 160 12.06 -3.52 20.33
N ALA A 161 12.14 -2.36 19.67
CA ALA A 161 10.97 -1.66 19.13
C ALA A 161 11.24 -1.23 17.69
N TRP A 162 10.17 -1.05 16.92
CA TRP A 162 10.27 -0.52 15.56
C TRP A 162 10.59 0.98 15.58
N LEU A 163 11.39 1.40 14.62
CA LEU A 163 11.81 2.77 14.40
C LEU A 163 11.83 3.05 12.89
N VAL A 164 11.69 4.32 12.52
CA VAL A 164 12.01 4.77 11.15
C VAL A 164 13.42 5.32 11.16
N GLY A 165 14.31 4.68 10.40
CA GLY A 165 15.70 5.11 10.21
C GLY A 165 15.77 6.15 9.11
N VAL A 166 16.16 7.38 9.45
CA VAL A 166 16.12 8.51 8.51
C VAL A 166 17.35 8.54 7.58
N CYS A 167 18.43 7.84 7.90
CA CYS A 167 19.44 7.48 6.90
C CYS A 167 18.86 6.38 6.00
N GLY A 168 17.99 6.73 5.05
CA GLY A 168 17.51 5.85 3.98
C GLY A 168 16.02 5.57 3.96
N SER A 169 15.23 5.96 4.97
CA SER A 169 13.78 5.67 5.08
C SER A 169 13.44 4.22 5.44
N TYR A 170 14.34 3.53 6.14
CA TYR A 170 14.13 2.15 6.59
C TYR A 170 13.03 2.08 7.65
N VAL A 171 12.24 1.00 7.64
CA VAL A 171 11.44 0.59 8.79
C VAL A 171 12.18 -0.58 9.43
N ASN A 172 12.96 -0.29 10.47
CA ASN A 172 13.82 -1.25 11.17
C ASN A 172 13.42 -1.35 12.65
N TYR A 173 14.07 -2.23 13.39
CA TYR A 173 13.97 -2.33 14.84
C TYR A 173 15.33 -2.10 15.51
N GLY A 174 15.29 -1.67 16.76
CA GLY A 174 16.48 -1.49 17.59
C GLY A 174 16.22 -1.81 19.06
N PRO A 175 17.26 -2.07 19.86
CA PRO A 175 17.09 -2.37 21.29
C PRO A 175 16.45 -1.19 22.02
N LYS A 176 15.44 -1.45 22.86
CA LYS A 176 14.72 -0.41 23.62
C LYS A 176 15.63 0.40 24.57
N SER A 177 16.83 -0.12 24.87
CA SER A 177 17.85 0.53 25.70
C SER A 177 18.69 1.58 24.98
N ILE A 178 18.67 1.67 23.64
CA ILE A 178 19.52 2.64 22.93
C ILE A 178 18.99 4.07 23.13
N SER A 179 19.89 4.99 23.45
CA SER A 179 19.58 6.42 23.65
C SER A 179 19.87 7.26 22.41
N LEU A 180 19.53 6.76 21.22
CA LEU A 180 19.90 7.37 19.94
C LEU A 180 18.71 7.86 19.11
N CYS A 181 17.48 7.60 19.55
CA CYS A 181 16.30 7.92 18.76
C CYS A 181 15.55 9.15 19.29
N TYR A 182 14.97 9.89 18.35
CA TYR A 182 14.13 11.06 18.58
C TYR A 182 12.66 10.66 18.71
N VAL A 183 11.85 11.64 19.14
CA VAL A 183 10.41 11.50 19.34
C VAL A 183 9.73 12.66 18.61
N VAL A 184 8.84 12.31 17.67
CA VAL A 184 7.91 13.25 17.07
C VAL A 184 6.49 12.84 17.48
N PRO A 185 5.88 13.50 18.48
CA PRO A 185 4.57 13.10 18.95
C PRO A 185 3.50 13.44 17.90
N VAL A 186 2.53 12.54 17.80
CA VAL A 186 1.39 12.67 16.90
C VAL A 186 0.10 12.70 17.70
N ARG A 187 -0.93 13.32 17.15
CA ARG A 187 -2.30 13.25 17.65
C ARG A 187 -3.27 13.06 16.49
N SER A 188 -4.49 12.65 16.83
CA SER A 188 -5.55 12.59 15.82
C SER A 188 -5.92 14.02 15.39
N GLY A 189 -6.09 14.25 14.09
CA GLY A 189 -6.61 15.52 13.59
C GLY A 189 -8.09 15.46 13.25
N GLN A 190 -8.53 16.32 12.33
CA GLN A 190 -9.94 16.46 11.96
C GLN A 190 -10.43 15.22 11.19
N SER A 191 -11.02 14.27 11.92
CA SER A 191 -11.78 13.16 11.37
C SER A 191 -13.02 13.70 10.65
N GLY A 192 -13.03 13.67 9.31
CA GLY A 192 -14.23 14.09 8.56
C GLY A 192 -14.08 14.36 7.08
N SER A 193 -12.86 14.44 6.52
CA SER A 193 -12.69 14.66 5.08
C SER A 193 -12.74 13.35 4.30
N VAL A 194 -13.67 13.25 3.36
CA VAL A 194 -13.70 12.22 2.32
C VAL A 194 -12.45 12.40 1.45
N GLY A 195 -11.66 11.32 1.23
CA GLY A 195 -10.45 11.36 0.40
C GLY A 195 -9.11 11.39 1.14
N ILE A 196 -9.10 11.20 2.47
CA ILE A 196 -7.85 10.99 3.23
C ILE A 196 -7.30 9.57 3.03
N SER A 197 -5.97 9.46 2.94
CA SER A 197 -5.24 8.18 3.01
C SER A 197 -5.12 7.78 4.48
N ALA A 198 -6.19 7.22 5.04
CA ALA A 198 -6.22 6.80 6.43
C ALA A 198 -5.14 5.73 6.72
N ILE A 199 -4.42 5.91 7.82
CA ILE A 199 -3.37 4.98 8.24
C ILE A 199 -3.98 3.78 8.96
N TRP A 200 -3.58 2.57 8.59
CA TRP A 200 -4.09 1.33 9.18
C TRP A 200 -3.37 0.97 10.48
N SER A 201 -4.06 0.19 11.31
CA SER A 201 -3.46 -0.41 12.49
C SER A 201 -2.34 -1.38 12.12
N THR A 202 -1.36 -1.52 13.00
CA THR A 202 -0.19 -2.38 12.80
C THR A 202 -0.46 -3.87 13.02
N GLY A 203 -1.61 -4.22 13.62
CA GLY A 203 -1.93 -5.57 14.07
C GLY A 203 -1.43 -5.89 15.48
N GLN A 204 -0.61 -5.03 16.10
CA GLN A 204 -0.15 -5.23 17.47
C GLN A 204 -1.30 -5.06 18.47
N THR A 205 -1.63 -6.14 19.20
CA THR A 205 -2.67 -6.13 20.25
C THR A 205 -2.13 -6.34 21.65
N THR A 206 -0.91 -6.84 21.78
CA THR A 206 -0.25 -7.07 23.07
C THR A 206 0.34 -5.77 23.60
N THR A 207 -0.08 -5.37 24.80
CA THR A 207 0.50 -4.23 25.51
C THR A 207 1.80 -4.64 26.20
N TYR A 208 2.89 -3.96 25.86
CA TYR A 208 4.21 -4.11 26.48
C TYR A 208 4.54 -2.94 27.41
N ALA A 209 3.94 -1.76 27.19
CA ALA A 209 4.03 -0.60 28.06
C ALA A 209 2.79 0.30 27.93
N THR A 210 2.51 1.11 28.95
CA THR A 210 1.43 2.11 28.85
C THR A 210 1.72 3.12 27.74
N GLY A 211 0.73 3.36 26.88
CA GLY A 211 0.85 4.30 25.75
C GLY A 211 1.54 3.72 24.52
N ASP A 212 1.87 2.42 24.52
CA ASP A 212 2.39 1.74 23.34
C ASP A 212 1.29 1.39 22.31
N ASP A 213 1.70 0.84 21.17
CA ASP A 213 0.79 0.52 20.07
C ASP A 213 -0.24 -0.55 20.45
N GLY A 214 0.16 -1.58 21.21
CA GLY A 214 -0.78 -2.59 21.71
C GLY A 214 -1.81 -2.05 22.69
N ALA A 215 -1.46 -1.04 23.50
CA ALA A 215 -2.38 -0.35 24.39
C ALA A 215 -3.34 0.58 23.62
N LEU A 216 -2.84 1.31 22.62
CA LEU A 216 -3.60 2.37 21.96
C LEU A 216 -4.33 1.93 20.68
N LYS A 217 -3.83 0.89 20.00
CA LYS A 217 -4.37 0.26 18.79
C LYS A 217 -4.81 1.28 17.75
N LYS A 218 -3.94 2.25 17.45
CA LYS A 218 -4.25 3.38 16.56
C LYS A 218 -4.21 2.97 15.10
N GLY A 219 -4.90 3.76 14.28
CA GLY A 219 -5.12 3.49 12.86
C GLY A 219 -6.46 2.79 12.59
N VAL A 220 -6.79 2.64 11.31
CA VAL A 220 -7.98 1.93 10.84
C VAL A 220 -7.84 0.45 11.21
N ALA A 221 -8.79 -0.05 11.99
CA ALA A 221 -8.84 -1.45 12.38
C ALA A 221 -9.06 -2.33 11.14
N TRP A 222 -8.42 -3.50 11.13
CA TRP A 222 -8.58 -4.41 10.02
C TRP A 222 -9.99 -5.00 9.95
N PRO A 223 -10.54 -5.23 8.74
CA PRO A 223 -11.77 -5.97 8.57
C PRO A 223 -11.60 -7.42 9.03
N ASN A 224 -12.71 -8.04 9.42
CA ASN A 224 -12.79 -9.47 9.69
C ASN A 224 -13.88 -10.09 8.79
N PRO A 225 -13.52 -10.93 7.79
CA PRO A 225 -12.17 -11.38 7.49
C PRO A 225 -11.29 -10.28 6.87
N ARG A 226 -9.96 -10.35 7.08
CA ARG A 226 -8.99 -9.44 6.42
C ARG A 226 -8.85 -9.75 4.94
N PHE A 227 -8.85 -11.03 4.58
CA PHE A 227 -8.63 -11.53 3.23
C PHE A 227 -9.80 -12.41 2.81
N THR A 228 -10.28 -12.21 1.57
CA THR A 228 -11.33 -13.02 0.96
C THR A 228 -10.75 -13.82 -0.20
N ASP A 229 -10.84 -15.15 -0.15
CA ASP A 229 -10.53 -16.00 -1.31
C ASP A 229 -11.63 -15.86 -2.36
N ASN A 230 -11.26 -15.43 -3.57
CA ASN A 230 -12.22 -15.23 -4.66
C ASN A 230 -12.55 -16.52 -5.41
N SER A 231 -12.04 -17.68 -4.97
CA SER A 231 -12.25 -18.99 -5.61
C SER A 231 -11.80 -19.07 -7.07
N ASN A 232 -10.88 -18.18 -7.47
CA ASN A 232 -10.31 -18.09 -8.81
C ASN A 232 -8.78 -17.91 -8.78
N ASN A 233 -8.13 -18.39 -7.71
CA ASN A 233 -6.71 -18.21 -7.40
C ASN A 233 -6.28 -16.75 -7.20
N THR A 234 -7.21 -15.86 -6.90
CA THR A 234 -6.93 -14.51 -6.40
C THR A 234 -7.51 -14.31 -5.00
N VAL A 235 -6.95 -13.36 -4.27
CA VAL A 235 -7.37 -13.03 -2.91
C VAL A 235 -7.60 -11.52 -2.83
N THR A 236 -8.76 -11.12 -2.34
CA THR A 236 -9.07 -9.71 -2.07
C THR A 236 -8.60 -9.35 -0.66
N ASP A 237 -7.78 -8.31 -0.54
CA ASP A 237 -7.51 -7.65 0.72
C ASP A 237 -8.67 -6.69 1.04
N ASN A 238 -9.52 -7.04 2.01
CA ASN A 238 -10.69 -6.24 2.36
C ASN A 238 -10.32 -4.89 2.99
N LEU A 239 -9.10 -4.73 3.50
CA LEU A 239 -8.64 -3.45 4.05
C LEU A 239 -8.38 -2.45 2.92
N THR A 240 -7.72 -2.87 1.84
CA THR A 240 -7.24 -1.96 0.78
C THR A 240 -8.04 -2.05 -0.52
N GLY A 241 -8.85 -3.09 -0.67
CA GLY A 241 -9.56 -3.43 -1.91
C GLY A 241 -8.63 -3.97 -3.00
N LEU A 242 -7.33 -4.13 -2.73
CA LEU A 242 -6.38 -4.71 -3.66
C LEU A 242 -6.63 -6.20 -3.84
N VAL A 243 -6.36 -6.70 -5.04
CA VAL A 243 -6.46 -8.12 -5.36
C VAL A 243 -5.07 -8.67 -5.65
N TRP A 244 -4.72 -9.73 -4.95
CA TRP A 244 -3.41 -10.36 -4.99
C TRP A 244 -3.52 -11.74 -5.63
N ALA A 245 -2.46 -12.21 -6.29
CA ALA A 245 -2.37 -13.62 -6.65
C ALA A 245 -2.35 -14.48 -5.38
N LYS A 246 -3.09 -15.60 -5.37
CA LYS A 246 -3.16 -16.49 -4.21
C LYS A 246 -1.82 -17.19 -3.97
N ASP A 247 -1.09 -17.53 -5.03
CA ASP A 247 0.27 -18.07 -4.96
C ASP A 247 1.29 -16.93 -4.86
N ALA A 248 1.88 -16.78 -3.67
CA ALA A 248 2.88 -15.78 -3.36
C ALA A 248 4.32 -16.26 -3.67
N GLY A 249 4.51 -17.45 -4.23
CA GLY A 249 5.83 -18.08 -4.47
C GLY A 249 6.43 -17.79 -5.83
N THR A 250 5.92 -16.80 -6.58
CA THR A 250 6.33 -16.50 -7.96
C THR A 250 6.20 -17.73 -8.88
N PRO A 251 4.98 -18.23 -9.12
CA PRO A 251 4.77 -19.49 -9.83
C PRO A 251 5.20 -19.44 -11.30
N THR A 252 5.52 -20.58 -11.89
CA THR A 252 5.66 -20.67 -13.36
C THR A 252 4.27 -20.65 -14.00
N VAL A 253 4.06 -19.74 -14.96
CA VAL A 253 2.78 -19.55 -15.67
C VAL A 253 2.98 -19.77 -17.16
N GLY A 254 2.12 -20.60 -17.76
CA GLY A 254 2.21 -21.01 -19.15
C GLY A 254 2.31 -22.52 -19.27
N SER A 255 2.49 -23.01 -20.49
CA SER A 255 2.60 -24.45 -20.78
C SER A 255 3.84 -24.71 -21.62
N ILE A 256 4.51 -25.84 -21.39
CA ILE A 256 5.71 -26.25 -22.14
C ILE A 256 5.44 -26.41 -23.65
N VAL A 257 4.18 -26.57 -24.05
CA VAL A 257 3.77 -26.66 -25.46
C VAL A 257 3.44 -25.29 -26.06
N SER A 258 3.39 -24.23 -25.24
CA SER A 258 3.27 -22.85 -25.68
C SER A 258 4.68 -22.27 -25.80
N PHE A 259 5.05 -21.70 -26.95
CA PHE A 259 6.38 -21.11 -27.20
C PHE A 259 6.71 -19.87 -26.34
N PHE A 260 5.90 -19.58 -25.32
CA PHE A 260 6.02 -18.46 -24.40
C PHE A 260 5.82 -19.03 -22.99
N MET A 261 6.51 -18.57 -21.95
CA MET A 261 6.26 -19.01 -20.57
C MET A 261 6.79 -17.96 -19.61
N CYS A 262 6.04 -17.63 -18.56
CA CYS A 262 6.51 -16.81 -17.47
C CYS A 262 7.18 -17.73 -16.44
N THR A 263 8.48 -17.95 -16.60
CA THR A 263 9.25 -18.80 -15.68
C THR A 263 9.22 -18.22 -14.27
N GLY A 264 8.78 -19.03 -13.30
CA GLY A 264 8.70 -18.67 -11.88
C GLY A 264 10.04 -18.65 -11.15
N GLY A 265 9.99 -18.65 -9.82
CA GLY A 265 11.16 -18.51 -8.93
C GLY A 265 11.61 -17.07 -8.74
N THR A 266 12.60 -16.85 -7.86
CA THR A 266 13.11 -15.52 -7.55
C THR A 266 13.62 -14.78 -8.80
N LYS A 267 13.54 -13.45 -8.76
CA LYS A 267 13.83 -12.56 -9.90
C LYS A 267 14.76 -11.44 -9.49
N THR A 268 15.65 -11.06 -10.40
CA THR A 268 16.23 -9.71 -10.37
C THR A 268 15.15 -8.66 -10.56
N TRP A 269 15.36 -7.43 -10.12
CA TRP A 269 14.31 -6.41 -10.12
C TRP A 269 13.76 -6.13 -11.53
N GLN A 270 14.63 -6.01 -12.54
CA GLN A 270 14.18 -5.86 -13.93
C GLN A 270 13.47 -7.13 -14.44
N ALA A 271 13.93 -8.32 -14.03
CA ALA A 271 13.25 -9.56 -14.37
C ALA A 271 11.88 -9.70 -13.67
N ALA A 272 11.67 -9.07 -12.51
CA ALA A 272 10.39 -9.02 -11.82
C ALA A 272 9.36 -8.20 -12.61
N LEU A 273 9.76 -7.02 -13.11
CA LEU A 273 8.92 -6.20 -13.99
C LEU A 273 8.59 -6.94 -15.29
N ASN A 274 9.59 -7.59 -15.90
CA ASN A 274 9.38 -8.40 -17.11
C ASN A 274 8.47 -9.61 -16.84
N TYR A 275 8.59 -10.26 -15.69
CA TYR A 275 7.74 -11.37 -15.29
C TYR A 275 6.28 -10.93 -15.16
N VAL A 276 6.02 -9.78 -14.53
CA VAL A 276 4.67 -9.20 -14.46
C VAL A 276 4.13 -8.83 -15.84
N ALA A 277 4.95 -8.25 -16.72
CA ALA A 277 4.56 -7.99 -18.10
C ALA A 277 4.21 -9.29 -18.85
N CYS A 278 4.95 -10.37 -18.60
CA CYS A 278 4.64 -11.70 -19.12
C CYS A 278 3.29 -12.21 -18.58
N LEU A 279 3.00 -12.07 -17.28
CA LEU A 279 1.71 -12.46 -16.70
C LEU A 279 0.53 -11.75 -17.39
N ASN A 280 0.70 -10.46 -17.70
CA ASN A 280 -0.32 -9.68 -18.41
C ASN A 280 -0.50 -10.14 -19.86
N ALA A 281 0.59 -10.42 -20.58
CA ALA A 281 0.52 -11.01 -21.92
C ALA A 281 -0.19 -12.38 -21.90
N TYR A 282 0.02 -13.15 -20.84
CA TYR A 282 -0.60 -14.45 -20.60
C TYR A 282 -2.07 -14.41 -20.14
N ASN A 283 -2.63 -13.23 -19.87
CA ASN A 283 -3.94 -13.09 -19.24
C ASN A 283 -4.05 -13.92 -17.93
N TYR A 284 -3.00 -13.87 -17.11
CA TYR A 284 -2.87 -14.67 -15.91
C TYR A 284 -4.09 -14.52 -15.00
N LEU A 285 -4.72 -15.64 -14.65
CA LEU A 285 -5.95 -15.71 -13.85
C LEU A 285 -7.14 -14.90 -14.43
N GLY A 286 -7.13 -14.65 -15.74
CA GLY A 286 -8.16 -13.87 -16.43
C GLY A 286 -7.94 -12.36 -16.41
N TYR A 287 -6.77 -11.89 -15.98
CA TYR A 287 -6.46 -10.47 -15.82
C TYR A 287 -5.18 -10.07 -16.57
N ARG A 288 -5.14 -8.79 -16.98
CA ARG A 288 -4.02 -8.17 -17.73
C ARG A 288 -3.49 -6.88 -17.10
N ASP A 289 -3.95 -6.59 -15.89
CA ASP A 289 -3.62 -5.39 -15.10
C ASP A 289 -2.81 -5.74 -13.84
N TRP A 290 -2.06 -6.85 -13.89
CA TRP A 290 -1.09 -7.18 -12.85
C TRP A 290 0.07 -6.19 -12.88
N ARG A 291 0.57 -5.86 -11.70
CA ARG A 291 1.74 -5.01 -11.50
C ARG A 291 2.56 -5.52 -10.32
N LEU A 292 3.83 -5.12 -10.29
CA LEU A 292 4.65 -5.27 -9.10
C LEU A 292 4.16 -4.24 -8.06
N PRO A 293 3.82 -4.65 -6.82
CA PRO A 293 3.31 -3.73 -5.80
C PRO A 293 4.36 -2.69 -5.45
N ASN A 294 3.94 -1.46 -5.17
CA ASN A 294 4.85 -0.49 -4.57
C ASN A 294 5.09 -0.79 -3.09
N ARG A 295 6.05 -0.09 -2.49
CA ARG A 295 6.43 -0.28 -1.09
C ARG A 295 5.23 -0.22 -0.12
N LYS A 296 4.33 0.75 -0.29
CA LYS A 296 3.18 0.94 0.62
C LYS A 296 2.15 -0.18 0.51
N GLU A 297 1.98 -0.74 -0.68
CA GLU A 297 1.06 -1.86 -0.91
C GLU A 297 1.55 -3.15 -0.26
N LEU A 298 2.84 -3.49 -0.41
CA LEU A 298 3.41 -4.64 0.31
C LEU A 298 3.38 -4.43 1.82
N SER A 299 3.78 -3.25 2.31
CA SER A 299 3.74 -2.94 3.74
C SER A 299 2.32 -2.98 4.33
N SER A 300 1.27 -2.79 3.52
CA SER A 300 -0.12 -2.88 3.99
C SER A 300 -0.55 -4.30 4.38
N LEU A 301 0.12 -5.34 3.87
CA LEU A 301 -0.12 -6.73 4.24
C LEU A 301 0.48 -7.11 5.59
N VAL A 302 1.42 -6.30 6.10
CA VAL A 302 2.25 -6.63 7.26
C VAL A 302 1.50 -6.49 8.59
N ASP A 303 1.53 -7.56 9.38
CA ASP A 303 1.14 -7.66 10.77
C ASP A 303 2.37 -7.60 11.69
N ARG A 304 2.58 -6.44 12.29
CA ARG A 304 3.69 -6.15 13.22
C ARG A 304 3.49 -6.78 14.60
N GLY A 305 2.32 -7.36 14.88
CA GLY A 305 2.07 -8.19 16.05
C GLY A 305 2.61 -9.62 15.91
N ARG A 306 3.13 -9.98 14.74
CA ARG A 306 3.55 -11.35 14.38
C ARG A 306 4.98 -11.39 13.84
N TYR A 307 5.52 -12.60 13.75
CA TYR A 307 6.83 -12.92 13.18
C TYR A 307 6.79 -14.36 12.63
N THR A 308 7.80 -14.78 11.86
CA THR A 308 7.87 -15.99 11.00
C THR A 308 6.91 -16.00 9.80
N SER A 309 5.75 -15.37 9.93
CA SER A 309 4.91 -14.89 8.83
C SER A 309 4.29 -13.58 9.30
N SER A 310 4.65 -12.50 8.62
CA SER A 310 4.18 -11.16 8.95
C SER A 310 2.83 -10.85 8.30
N ILE A 311 2.00 -11.85 7.96
CA ILE A 311 0.64 -11.64 7.45
C ILE A 311 -0.39 -12.10 8.50
N PRO A 312 -1.58 -11.46 8.58
CA PRO A 312 -2.64 -11.89 9.49
C PRO A 312 -2.97 -13.39 9.38
N SER A 313 -3.16 -14.06 10.52
CA SER A 313 -3.47 -15.50 10.54
C SER A 313 -4.75 -15.86 9.81
N GLY A 314 -4.78 -17.07 9.25
CA GLY A 314 -5.94 -17.57 8.52
C GLY A 314 -6.06 -17.00 7.11
N HIS A 315 -5.00 -16.35 6.61
CA HIS A 315 -4.96 -15.88 5.23
C HIS A 315 -5.09 -17.05 4.23
N PRO A 316 -5.74 -16.84 3.07
CA PRO A 316 -5.91 -17.88 2.06
C PRO A 316 -4.70 -18.04 1.12
N PHE A 317 -3.65 -17.22 1.27
CA PHE A 317 -2.45 -17.31 0.42
C PHE A 317 -1.71 -18.65 0.54
N SER A 318 -1.17 -19.12 -0.59
CA SER A 318 -0.34 -20.32 -0.71
C SER A 318 1.07 -19.96 -1.12
N ASN A 319 2.05 -20.81 -0.79
CA ASN A 319 3.46 -20.63 -1.13
C ASN A 319 4.06 -19.28 -0.70
N LEU A 320 3.50 -18.66 0.33
CA LEU A 320 4.09 -17.49 0.98
C LEU A 320 5.46 -17.87 1.55
N GLN A 321 6.47 -17.09 1.21
CA GLN A 321 7.84 -17.32 1.64
C GLN A 321 8.17 -16.38 2.80
N SER A 322 8.79 -16.89 3.85
CA SER A 322 9.38 -16.08 4.92
C SER A 322 10.72 -15.50 4.43
N SER A 323 10.66 -14.61 3.45
CA SER A 323 11.80 -14.04 2.73
C SER A 323 11.41 -12.69 2.11
N ASP A 324 12.32 -12.09 1.37
CA ASP A 324 12.15 -10.77 0.80
C ASP A 324 11.35 -10.77 -0.50
N TYR A 325 10.50 -9.76 -0.63
CA TYR A 325 9.70 -9.49 -1.80
C TYR A 325 10.06 -8.15 -2.40
N TRP A 326 10.27 -8.13 -3.71
CA TRP A 326 10.49 -6.89 -4.46
C TRP A 326 9.25 -6.00 -4.43
N SER A 327 9.47 -4.72 -4.12
CA SER A 327 8.55 -3.67 -4.54
C SER A 327 8.97 -3.04 -5.87
N SER A 328 8.05 -2.33 -6.50
CA SER A 328 8.31 -1.50 -7.69
C SER A 328 8.97 -0.15 -7.36
N THR A 329 9.20 0.16 -6.09
CA THR A 329 9.76 1.44 -5.65
C THR A 329 11.29 1.38 -5.68
N THR A 330 11.93 2.23 -6.48
CA THR A 330 13.40 2.37 -6.51
C THR A 330 13.90 3.11 -5.27
N TYR A 331 15.09 2.80 -4.77
CA TYR A 331 15.71 3.61 -3.71
C TYR A 331 16.35 4.87 -4.31
N ALA A 332 15.80 6.05 -4.01
CA ALA A 332 16.21 7.29 -4.67
C ALA A 332 17.69 7.66 -4.46
N SER A 333 18.25 7.36 -3.30
CA SER A 333 19.65 7.69 -2.98
C SER A 333 20.66 6.78 -3.69
N VAL A 334 20.28 5.53 -3.99
CA VAL A 334 21.11 4.55 -4.69
C VAL A 334 20.22 3.81 -5.69
N THR A 335 20.12 4.34 -6.91
CA THR A 335 19.13 3.89 -7.90
C THR A 335 19.41 2.50 -8.48
N SER A 336 20.59 1.95 -8.22
CA SER A 336 20.91 0.54 -8.47
C SER A 336 20.19 -0.40 -7.50
N ASN A 337 19.61 0.12 -6.41
CA ASN A 337 18.87 -0.64 -5.42
C ASN A 337 17.36 -0.37 -5.53
N ALA A 338 16.54 -1.25 -4.96
CA ALA A 338 15.10 -1.08 -4.84
C ALA A 338 14.62 -1.52 -3.44
N TRP A 339 13.41 -1.08 -3.08
CA TRP A 339 12.83 -1.39 -1.78
C TRP A 339 12.33 -2.83 -1.73
N LEU A 340 12.67 -3.50 -0.62
CA LEU A 340 12.28 -4.86 -0.24
C LEU A 340 11.45 -4.83 1.03
N ILE A 341 10.53 -5.79 1.12
CA ILE A 341 9.81 -6.10 2.36
C ILE A 341 10.09 -7.55 2.70
N ASP A 342 10.64 -7.80 3.90
CA ASP A 342 10.78 -9.15 4.44
C ASP A 342 9.43 -9.62 5.00
N MET A 343 8.85 -10.66 4.40
CA MET A 343 7.56 -11.21 4.82
C MET A 343 7.67 -12.16 6.04
N SER A 344 8.87 -12.32 6.61
CA SER A 344 9.09 -13.02 7.86
C SER A 344 8.68 -12.18 9.07
N ASP A 345 8.99 -10.89 9.07
CA ASP A 345 8.76 -9.98 10.22
C ASP A 345 8.35 -8.55 9.85
N GLY A 346 8.34 -8.22 8.55
CA GLY A 346 7.95 -6.94 8.01
C GLY A 346 9.09 -5.93 7.84
N TYR A 347 10.36 -6.30 8.03
CA TYR A 347 11.49 -5.39 7.82
C TYR A 347 11.43 -4.74 6.42
N VAL A 348 11.59 -3.41 6.35
CA VAL A 348 11.55 -2.66 5.07
C VAL A 348 12.88 -1.97 4.83
N TYR A 349 13.57 -2.36 3.76
CA TYR A 349 14.94 -1.96 3.49
C TYR A 349 15.29 -1.92 2.00
N SER A 350 16.47 -1.39 1.68
CA SER A 350 16.90 -1.12 0.29
C SER A 350 18.40 -1.34 0.06
N ASP A 351 19.03 -2.23 0.83
CA ASP A 351 20.47 -2.46 0.78
C ASP A 351 20.90 -3.33 -0.41
N ASP A 352 19.95 -4.07 -0.98
CA ASP A 352 20.23 -5.02 -2.06
C ASP A 352 20.14 -4.37 -3.44
N ASP A 353 21.10 -4.76 -4.27
CA ASP A 353 21.19 -4.35 -5.66
C ASP A 353 20.09 -5.00 -6.51
N LYS A 354 19.61 -4.29 -7.54
CA LYS A 354 18.59 -4.76 -8.48
C LYS A 354 19.00 -6.03 -9.24
N THR A 355 20.26 -6.45 -9.16
CA THR A 355 20.78 -7.72 -9.68
C THR A 355 20.63 -8.92 -8.72
N SER A 356 20.30 -8.70 -7.44
CA SER A 356 19.95 -9.76 -6.49
C SER A 356 18.58 -10.37 -6.81
N SER A 357 18.36 -11.62 -6.43
CA SER A 357 17.13 -12.35 -6.76
C SER A 357 16.19 -12.50 -5.56
N HIS A 358 14.98 -11.94 -5.64
CA HIS A 358 13.97 -11.99 -4.58
C HIS A 358 12.59 -12.37 -5.14
N TYR A 359 11.61 -12.61 -4.27
CA TYR A 359 10.28 -13.02 -4.68
C TYR A 359 9.47 -11.88 -5.29
N VAL A 360 8.53 -12.26 -6.17
CA VAL A 360 7.59 -11.38 -6.85
C VAL A 360 6.17 -11.80 -6.51
N TRP A 361 5.40 -10.86 -5.98
CA TRP A 361 3.99 -11.06 -5.68
C TRP A 361 3.14 -10.06 -6.44
N PRO A 362 2.53 -10.48 -7.57
CA PRO A 362 1.76 -9.56 -8.39
C PRO A 362 0.46 -9.17 -7.67
N VAL A 363 0.14 -7.88 -7.78
CA VAL A 363 -1.09 -7.26 -7.28
C VAL A 363 -1.79 -6.55 -8.43
N ARG A 364 -3.09 -6.34 -8.30
CA ARG A 364 -3.91 -5.55 -9.22
C ARG A 364 -4.93 -4.70 -8.48
N GLY A 365 -5.52 -3.76 -9.20
CA GLY A 365 -6.41 -2.73 -8.63
C GLY A 365 -5.64 -1.55 -8.03
N GLY A 366 -6.30 -0.80 -7.16
CA GLY A 366 -5.79 0.43 -6.55
C GLY A 366 -6.41 1.69 -7.15
N GLN A 367 -6.39 2.79 -6.37
CA GLN A 367 -6.86 4.08 -6.86
C GLN A 367 -5.79 4.69 -7.76
N TYR A 368 -6.09 4.77 -9.06
CA TYR A 368 -5.36 5.61 -9.98
C TYR A 368 -5.76 7.05 -9.66
N GLY A 369 -4.85 7.83 -9.07
CA GLY A 369 -5.07 9.26 -8.89
C GLY A 369 -5.57 9.86 -10.20
N ALA A 370 -6.57 10.74 -10.14
CA ALA A 370 -7.28 11.30 -11.30
C ALA A 370 -6.30 11.89 -12.34
N SER A 371 -5.86 11.04 -13.26
CA SER A 371 -5.04 11.35 -14.42
C SER A 371 -5.12 10.12 -15.31
N THR A 372 -5.88 10.25 -16.39
CA THR A 372 -6.00 9.26 -17.45
C THR A 372 -4.61 8.92 -17.98
N ILE A 373 -4.09 7.74 -17.65
CA ILE A 373 -2.96 7.18 -18.38
C ILE A 373 -3.52 6.71 -19.73
N PRO A 374 -2.94 7.12 -20.87
CA PRO A 374 -3.29 6.52 -22.15
C PRO A 374 -3.00 5.02 -22.05
N MET A 375 -4.02 4.18 -22.21
CA MET A 375 -3.79 2.73 -22.29
C MET A 375 -2.88 2.46 -23.48
N GLN A 376 -1.69 1.93 -23.24
CA GLN A 376 -0.81 1.46 -24.31
C GLN A 376 -1.10 -0.02 -24.52
N ILE A 377 -1.66 -0.38 -25.67
CA ILE A 377 -1.82 -1.79 -26.05
C ILE A 377 -0.53 -2.22 -26.74
N SER A 378 0.04 -3.34 -26.28
CA SER A 378 1.14 -4.01 -26.97
C SER A 378 0.65 -5.34 -27.55
N TYR A 379 0.94 -5.59 -28.82
CA TYR A 379 0.64 -6.85 -29.49
C TYR A 379 1.77 -7.25 -30.43
N TRP A 380 1.79 -8.53 -30.79
CA TRP A 380 2.62 -9.02 -31.89
C TRP A 380 1.79 -8.96 -33.16
N ASP A 381 2.33 -8.33 -34.19
CA ASP A 381 1.68 -8.31 -35.51
C ASP A 381 1.78 -9.69 -36.19
N GLU A 382 1.12 -9.83 -37.35
CA GLU A 382 1.15 -11.05 -38.16
C GLU A 382 2.55 -11.43 -38.68
N TYR A 383 3.54 -10.56 -38.47
CA TYR A 383 4.93 -10.73 -38.86
C TYR A 383 5.87 -10.96 -37.66
N ASN A 384 5.35 -11.22 -36.45
CA ASN A 384 6.12 -11.36 -35.21
C ASN A 384 6.99 -10.12 -34.88
N ASN A 385 6.51 -8.91 -35.17
CA ASN A 385 7.09 -7.68 -34.65
C ASN A 385 6.35 -7.22 -33.40
N PHE A 386 7.10 -6.66 -32.44
CA PHE A 386 6.53 -6.09 -31.22
C PHE A 386 6.03 -4.67 -31.47
N VAL A 387 4.72 -4.46 -31.41
CA VAL A 387 4.06 -3.17 -31.69
C VAL A 387 3.51 -2.55 -30.40
N LYS A 388 3.60 -1.23 -30.26
CA LYS A 388 3.05 -0.45 -29.13
C LYS A 388 2.15 0.68 -29.64
N ASP A 389 0.84 0.57 -29.36
CA ASP A 389 -0.16 1.58 -29.76
C ASP A 389 -0.73 2.32 -28.55
N ASN A 390 -0.85 3.64 -28.66
CA ASN A 390 -1.48 4.48 -27.63
C ASN A 390 -2.99 4.58 -27.91
N VAL A 391 -3.83 4.06 -27.00
CA VAL A 391 -5.28 4.16 -27.09
C VAL A 391 -5.73 5.50 -26.49
N GLY A 392 -6.08 6.45 -27.36
CA GLY A 392 -6.78 7.68 -26.96
C GLY A 392 -8.25 7.38 -26.59
N ASN A 393 -8.69 7.94 -25.46
CA ASN A 393 -10.05 8.07 -24.94
C ASN A 393 -11.17 7.28 -25.67
N MET A 394 -11.56 6.13 -25.12
CA MET A 394 -12.84 5.50 -25.44
C MET A 394 -13.97 6.19 -24.66
N SER A 395 -15.04 6.61 -25.33
CA SER A 395 -16.28 7.09 -24.69
C SER A 395 -17.38 6.03 -24.82
N GLU A 396 -18.02 5.68 -23.72
CA GLU A 396 -19.13 4.72 -23.66
C GLU A 396 -20.41 5.36 -24.21
N THR A 397 -21.09 4.68 -25.14
CA THR A 397 -22.43 5.07 -25.63
C THR A 397 -23.37 3.88 -25.53
N SER A 398 -24.68 4.10 -25.62
CA SER A 398 -25.74 3.07 -25.50
C SER A 398 -25.68 1.95 -26.56
N GLU A 399 -24.71 1.98 -27.47
CA GLU A 399 -24.48 0.97 -28.51
C GLU A 399 -23.13 0.22 -28.37
N GLY A 400 -22.36 0.45 -27.30
CA GLY A 400 -21.04 -0.18 -27.08
C GLY A 400 -19.83 0.73 -27.33
N LEU A 401 -18.62 0.18 -27.13
CA LEU A 401 -17.34 0.90 -27.25
C LEU A 401 -17.01 1.18 -28.73
N ARG A 402 -16.87 2.45 -29.12
CA ARG A 402 -16.39 2.86 -30.46
C ARG A 402 -15.03 3.55 -30.37
N TYR A 403 -14.11 3.16 -31.25
CA TYR A 403 -12.80 3.78 -31.46
C TYR A 403 -12.94 5.01 -32.37
N ASN A 404 -12.49 6.19 -31.93
CA ASN A 404 -12.50 7.42 -32.72
C ASN A 404 -11.07 7.77 -33.17
N GLY A 405 -10.58 7.10 -34.22
CA GLY A 405 -9.32 7.42 -34.88
C GLY A 405 -9.51 7.55 -36.39
N TYR A 406 -8.97 8.63 -36.97
CA TYR A 406 -8.88 8.80 -38.43
C TYR A 406 -7.78 7.89 -38.98
N GLY A 407 -8.14 6.91 -39.82
CA GLY A 407 -7.19 6.25 -40.74
C GLY A 407 -7.18 4.73 -40.67
N TYR A 408 -7.51 4.12 -41.82
CA TYR A 408 -7.38 2.72 -42.21
C TYR A 408 -8.21 1.68 -41.44
N ARG A 409 -9.27 1.22 -42.14
CA ARG A 409 -10.01 0.00 -41.82
C ARG A 409 -9.08 -1.21 -42.04
N SER A 410 -8.60 -1.83 -40.96
CA SER A 410 -8.28 -3.26 -40.98
C SER A 410 -9.38 -3.98 -40.20
N ASN A 411 -9.87 -5.09 -40.74
CA ASN A 411 -10.93 -5.89 -40.15
C ASN A 411 -10.44 -6.59 -38.87
N ALA A 412 -10.35 -5.86 -37.75
CA ALA A 412 -10.27 -6.49 -36.44
C ALA A 412 -11.67 -6.97 -36.07
N MET A 413 -11.89 -8.28 -36.16
CA MET A 413 -13.11 -8.94 -35.72
C MET A 413 -13.26 -8.76 -34.20
N LEU A 414 -14.05 -7.76 -33.79
CA LEU A 414 -14.47 -7.55 -32.40
C LEU A 414 -15.46 -8.67 -32.02
N LEU A 415 -14.96 -9.72 -31.36
CA LEU A 415 -15.83 -10.69 -30.69
C LEU A 415 -16.37 -10.06 -29.39
N SER A 416 -17.50 -9.37 -29.50
CA SER A 416 -18.29 -8.95 -28.34
C SER A 416 -19.03 -10.15 -27.75
N LYS A 417 -18.93 -10.33 -26.42
CA LYS A 417 -19.67 -11.34 -25.65
C LYS A 417 -21.19 -11.20 -25.85
N SER A 418 -21.80 -12.18 -26.51
CA SER A 418 -23.18 -12.58 -26.22
C SER A 418 -23.38 -14.04 -26.66
N THR A 419 -23.54 -14.93 -25.67
CA THR A 419 -24.24 -16.24 -25.72
C THR A 419 -24.12 -17.07 -27.00
N PHE A 420 -23.39 -18.20 -26.93
CA PHE A 420 -23.67 -19.33 -27.82
C PHE A 420 -23.68 -20.66 -27.07
N ASN A 421 -24.86 -21.28 -27.05
CA ASN A 421 -25.07 -22.69 -26.75
C ASN A 421 -24.48 -23.53 -27.90
N PHE A 422 -23.79 -24.61 -27.55
CA PHE A 422 -23.27 -25.58 -28.51
C PHE A 422 -24.41 -26.45 -29.06
N ILE A 423 -24.73 -26.31 -30.35
CA ILE A 423 -25.29 -27.40 -31.16
C ILE A 423 -24.75 -27.27 -32.59
N GLY A 424 -23.98 -28.27 -33.04
CA GLY A 424 -24.11 -28.83 -34.38
C GLY A 424 -23.31 -28.22 -35.56
N SER A 425 -22.43 -29.07 -36.08
CA SER A 425 -22.00 -29.23 -37.48
C SER A 425 -20.96 -28.27 -38.10
N GLU A 426 -19.97 -28.94 -38.69
CA GLU A 426 -18.85 -28.47 -39.49
C GLU A 426 -19.25 -27.62 -40.69
N THR A 427 -18.42 -26.65 -41.06
CA THR A 427 -18.16 -26.34 -42.48
C THR A 427 -16.85 -25.57 -42.64
N TYR A 428 -15.93 -26.17 -43.40
CA TYR A 428 -14.74 -25.52 -43.96
C TYR A 428 -15.17 -24.44 -44.96
N ILE A 429 -14.53 -23.27 -44.93
CA ILE A 429 -14.54 -22.33 -46.06
C ILE A 429 -13.10 -21.95 -46.40
N ASN A 430 -12.63 -22.53 -47.52
CA ASN A 430 -11.50 -22.02 -48.31
C ASN A 430 -11.89 -20.67 -48.91
N MET A 431 -10.97 -19.70 -48.92
CA MET A 431 -10.98 -18.62 -49.91
C MET A 431 -9.58 -18.48 -50.52
N GLU A 432 -9.49 -18.90 -51.77
CA GLU A 432 -8.41 -18.58 -52.70
C GLU A 432 -8.58 -17.16 -53.28
N GLY A 433 -7.43 -16.56 -53.63
CA GLY A 433 -7.27 -15.58 -54.71
C GLY A 433 -7.41 -14.11 -54.30
N ALA A 434 -6.70 -13.14 -54.88
CA ALA A 434 -5.60 -13.13 -55.84
C ALA A 434 -5.10 -11.66 -55.91
N TRP A 435 -3.78 -11.47 -56.03
CA TRP A 435 -3.00 -10.25 -56.35
C TRP A 435 -3.28 -8.93 -55.62
#